data_AF-D4JEF7-F1
#
_entry.id   AF-D4JEF7-F1
#
_cell.length_a   1.000
_cell.length_b   1.000
_cell.length_c   1.000
_cell.angle_alpha   90.00
_cell.angle_beta   90.00
_cell.angle_gamma   90.00
#
_symmetry.space_group_name_H-M   'P 1'
#
loop_
_entity.id
_entity.type
_entity.pdbx_description
1 polymer ?
#
loop_
_entity_poly.entity_id
_entity_poly.type
_entity_poly.pdbx_seq_one_letter_code
_entity_poly.pdbx_strand_id
1 'polypeptide(L)'
;MKCKVGKICGGCAYLSKSMEEQASIKKAQVEELAQRNHLKLRVGDVLTAKNTTHYRNKVIVGFAKNKGKVYSGLYAAKSHRVVACQNCMMHPDIVNKIIVKIEELVSSMKIELYNEKTRTGLLRHVLIRYAHKTDEVMVVFVTSKKMFPSRRNLVNALVKEFKEIKTIVQNVNPRNTSIVQQDETILLYGDGMITDELCGLKISFSNRSFYQIHSEQCEVLYDMARKMCDLTKTDTVLDTYCGVGTIGLTLASSCKSVTGVEINPDAIENAKLNAKQNNIKNAKFISMDSTRYMMEAKKFRNHYDVIILDPPRAGTTKDFIEASTSLQPKKILYISCDPKTMMRDLVMFRQKGYMTNKIELVDMFPFTEHIETVVLLSHKKADSYIHIDVEFGEGEGKIPVDSIAKRAEAYKPKEKVTYKMIKEYIEAKYGFKVHTAYIAEVKRDLGLPMYDAPNAVEELKQPRKHPTPEKVEAIKDALRYFAVI
;
A
#
# COMPACT_ATOMS: atom_id res chain seq x y z
N MET A 1 16.33 -11.89 26.78
CA MET A 1 16.07 -13.35 26.62
C MET A 1 16.74 -13.83 25.33
N LYS A 2 17.54 -14.91 25.32
CA LYS A 2 18.24 -15.41 24.11
C LYS A 2 17.42 -16.52 23.43
N CYS A 3 17.06 -16.36 22.15
CA CYS A 3 16.39 -17.41 21.38
C CYS A 3 17.37 -18.54 21.03
N LYS A 4 17.09 -19.76 21.49
CA LYS A 4 17.96 -20.93 21.27
C LYS A 4 17.98 -21.43 19.82
N VAL A 5 16.96 -21.11 19.03
CA VAL A 5 16.77 -21.61 17.66
C VAL A 5 16.88 -20.53 16.58
N GLY A 6 17.32 -19.32 16.95
CA GLY A 6 17.35 -18.17 16.04
C GLY A 6 18.19 -18.37 14.77
N LYS A 7 19.20 -19.25 14.81
CA LYS A 7 20.03 -19.59 13.64
C LYS A 7 19.34 -20.49 12.61
N ILE A 8 18.27 -21.20 12.99
CA ILE A 8 17.64 -22.25 12.17
C ILE A 8 16.18 -21.89 11.85
N CYS A 9 15.49 -21.27 12.80
CA CYS A 9 14.10 -20.82 12.64
C CYS A 9 14.01 -19.71 11.58
N GLY A 10 13.02 -19.79 10.68
CA GLY A 10 12.79 -18.77 9.65
C GLY A 10 12.08 -17.50 10.13
N GLY A 11 11.78 -17.38 11.42
CA GLY A 11 10.90 -16.32 11.95
C GLY A 11 11.57 -14.96 12.17
N CYS A 12 12.85 -14.91 12.55
CA CYS A 12 13.51 -13.68 13.02
C CYS A 12 14.88 -13.47 12.35
N ALA A 13 14.89 -13.00 11.11
CA ALA A 13 16.12 -12.83 10.31
C ALA A 13 17.10 -11.81 10.90
N TYR A 14 16.62 -10.80 11.64
CA TYR A 14 17.44 -9.71 12.18
C TYR A 14 17.67 -9.82 13.70
N LEU A 15 17.49 -11.01 14.29
CA LEU A 15 17.60 -11.18 15.73
C LEU A 15 18.98 -10.80 16.31
N SER A 16 20.04 -10.85 15.51
CA SER A 16 21.40 -10.49 15.94
C SER A 16 21.73 -9.00 15.82
N LYS A 17 20.80 -8.17 15.35
CA LYS A 17 20.99 -6.74 15.05
C LYS A 17 20.30 -5.88 16.11
N SER A 18 20.87 -4.73 16.43
CA SER A 18 20.20 -3.74 17.29
C SER A 18 18.93 -3.19 16.61
N MET A 19 18.05 -2.54 17.37
CA MET A 19 16.83 -1.96 16.79
C MET A 19 17.15 -0.79 15.84
N GLU A 20 18.17 -0.01 16.15
CA GLU A 20 18.66 1.11 15.33
C GLU A 20 19.26 0.59 14.01
N GLU A 21 20.04 -0.49 14.08
CA GLU A 21 20.57 -1.16 12.88
C GLU A 21 19.44 -1.70 12.00
N GLN A 22 18.42 -2.33 12.61
CA GLN A 22 17.24 -2.83 11.89
C GLN A 22 16.49 -1.71 11.18
N ALA A 23 16.20 -0.61 11.89
CA ALA A 23 15.56 0.57 11.34
C ALA A 23 16.35 1.15 10.16
N SER A 24 17.67 1.28 10.31
CA SER A 24 18.55 1.81 9.27
C SER A 24 18.55 0.94 8.02
N ILE A 25 18.62 -0.39 8.18
CA ILE A 25 18.58 -1.35 7.06
C ILE A 25 17.23 -1.27 6.34
N LYS A 26 16.12 -1.30 7.08
CA LYS A 26 14.76 -1.24 6.51
C LYS A 26 14.54 0.08 5.74
N LYS A 27 15.00 1.21 6.30
CA LYS A 27 14.93 2.51 5.64
C LYS A 27 15.73 2.54 4.34
N ALA A 28 16.99 2.12 4.38
CA ALA A 28 17.86 2.08 3.22
C ALA A 28 17.30 1.20 2.08
N GLN A 29 16.66 0.06 2.43
CA GLN A 29 15.99 -0.78 1.45
C GLN A 29 14.83 -0.06 0.74
N VAL A 30 14.03 0.72 1.47
CA VAL A 30 12.92 1.48 0.87
C VAL A 30 13.45 2.65 0.02
N GLU A 31 14.50 3.33 0.47
CA GLU A 31 15.19 4.39 -0.31
C GLU A 31 15.73 3.85 -1.63
N GLU A 32 16.41 2.70 -1.60
CA GLU A 32 16.93 2.04 -2.79
C GLU A 32 15.79 1.64 -3.75
N LEU A 33 14.68 1.11 -3.23
CA LEU A 33 13.51 0.77 -4.05
C LEU A 33 12.88 2.01 -4.69
N ALA A 34 12.78 3.13 -3.97
CA ALA A 34 12.27 4.39 -4.52
C ALA A 34 13.18 4.92 -5.64
N GLN A 35 14.51 4.86 -5.45
CA GLN A 35 15.50 5.28 -6.44
C GLN A 35 15.42 4.43 -7.71
N ARG A 36 15.37 3.09 -7.57
CA ARG A 36 15.25 2.14 -8.69
C ARG A 36 13.98 2.34 -9.52
N ASN A 37 12.90 2.83 -8.91
CA ASN A 37 11.63 3.11 -9.59
C ASN A 37 11.51 4.58 -10.04
N HIS A 38 12.58 5.39 -9.93
CA HIS A 38 12.58 6.81 -10.30
C HIS A 38 11.49 7.63 -9.62
N LEU A 39 11.19 7.31 -8.36
CA LEU A 39 10.23 8.01 -7.52
C LEU A 39 10.97 9.01 -6.62
N LYS A 40 10.62 10.29 -6.72
CA LYS A 40 11.18 11.35 -5.86
C LYS A 40 10.44 11.36 -4.52
N LEU A 41 10.80 10.45 -3.62
CA LEU A 41 10.19 10.29 -2.31
C LEU A 41 11.20 10.61 -1.20
N ARG A 42 10.77 11.42 -0.23
CA ARG A 42 11.42 11.50 1.08
C ARG A 42 10.96 10.30 1.91
N VAL A 43 11.89 9.42 2.25
CA VAL A 43 11.64 8.30 3.14
C VAL A 43 11.77 8.78 4.59
N GLY A 44 10.69 8.65 5.36
CA GLY A 44 10.65 8.97 6.78
C GLY A 44 11.56 8.07 7.62
N ASP A 45 11.76 8.45 8.87
CA ASP A 45 12.40 7.56 9.84
C ASP A 45 11.47 6.42 10.21
N VAL A 46 12.05 5.27 10.57
CA VAL A 46 11.26 4.11 10.98
C VAL A 46 10.70 4.36 12.37
N LEU A 47 9.37 4.38 12.48
CA LEU A 47 8.70 4.33 13.77
C LEU A 47 8.84 2.91 14.33
N THR A 48 9.77 2.76 15.28
CA THR A 48 10.06 1.48 15.92
C THR A 48 9.01 1.13 16.99
N ALA A 49 8.76 -0.15 17.16
CA ALA A 49 7.89 -0.64 18.23
C ALA A 49 8.54 -0.46 19.60
N LYS A 50 7.76 0.00 20.58
CA LYS A 50 8.20 0.07 21.99
C LYS A 50 8.42 -1.33 22.56
N ASN A 51 7.48 -2.24 22.32
CA ASN A 51 7.55 -3.63 22.73
C ASN A 51 7.95 -4.52 21.55
N THR A 52 9.18 -5.02 21.57
CA THR A 52 9.74 -5.80 20.45
C THR A 52 9.60 -7.32 20.63
N THR A 53 9.11 -7.76 21.79
CA THR A 53 8.91 -9.18 22.14
C THR A 53 7.48 -9.42 22.59
N HIS A 54 7.04 -10.68 22.56
CA HIS A 54 5.69 -11.11 22.94
C HIS A 54 4.54 -10.46 22.15
N TYR A 55 4.82 -9.68 21.09
CA TYR A 55 3.82 -8.87 20.40
C TYR A 55 2.90 -9.65 19.46
N ARG A 56 3.25 -10.88 19.04
CA ARG A 56 2.47 -11.59 18.00
C ARG A 56 1.16 -12.11 18.56
N ASN A 57 0.06 -11.54 18.08
CA ASN A 57 -1.29 -11.97 18.44
C ASN A 57 -1.84 -13.13 17.60
N LYS A 58 -1.10 -13.59 16.59
CA LYS A 58 -1.44 -14.77 15.78
C LYS A 58 -0.20 -15.64 15.59
N VAL A 59 -0.32 -16.90 15.96
CA VAL A 59 0.75 -17.89 15.93
C VAL A 59 0.27 -19.10 15.17
N ILE A 60 1.14 -19.68 14.34
CA ILE A 60 0.87 -20.93 13.62
C ILE A 60 2.01 -21.87 13.97
N VAL A 61 1.68 -22.96 14.67
CA VAL A 61 2.65 -23.99 15.06
C VAL A 61 2.44 -25.28 14.26
N GLY A 62 3.56 -25.85 13.83
CA GLY A 62 3.64 -27.18 13.27
C GLY A 62 4.00 -28.20 14.34
N PHE A 63 3.65 -29.46 14.09
CA PHE A 63 3.99 -30.59 14.95
C PHE A 63 4.76 -31.63 14.14
N ALA A 64 5.74 -32.26 14.77
CA ALA A 64 6.51 -33.33 14.16
C ALA A 64 6.85 -34.40 15.19
N LYS A 65 7.33 -35.56 14.72
CA LYS A 65 7.77 -36.68 15.57
C LYS A 65 9.27 -36.92 15.36
N ASN A 66 9.98 -37.17 16.45
CA ASN A 66 11.36 -37.68 16.42
C ASN A 66 11.48 -38.83 17.43
N LYS A 67 11.92 -40.01 16.98
CA LYS A 67 12.01 -41.24 17.79
C LYS A 67 10.74 -41.51 18.62
N GLY A 68 9.57 -41.33 18.01
CA GLY A 68 8.27 -41.52 18.65
C GLY A 68 7.78 -40.36 19.55
N LYS A 69 8.64 -39.42 19.93
CA LYS A 69 8.27 -38.25 20.73
C LYS A 69 7.74 -37.12 19.83
N VAL A 70 6.54 -36.63 20.13
CA VAL A 70 5.96 -35.45 19.48
C VAL A 70 6.66 -34.19 20.00
N TYR A 71 6.92 -33.24 19.11
CA TYR A 71 7.36 -31.89 19.45
C TYR A 71 6.66 -30.88 18.55
N SER A 72 6.53 -29.65 19.05
CA SER A 72 5.95 -28.51 18.35
C SER A 72 7.00 -27.44 18.02
N GLY A 73 6.69 -26.60 17.04
CA GLY A 73 7.48 -25.41 16.78
C GLY A 73 7.16 -24.72 15.46
N LEU A 74 8.13 -23.96 14.97
CA LEU A 74 8.02 -23.14 13.77
C LEU A 74 8.82 -23.74 12.63
N TYR A 75 8.55 -23.33 11.40
CA TYR A 75 9.31 -23.80 10.25
C TYR A 75 10.74 -23.25 10.20
N ALA A 76 11.66 -24.10 9.76
CA ALA A 76 13.01 -23.69 9.39
C ALA A 76 12.95 -22.74 8.18
N ALA A 77 13.95 -21.87 8.05
CA ALA A 77 14.03 -20.95 6.91
C ALA A 77 13.92 -21.71 5.58
N LYS A 78 13.02 -21.24 4.69
CA LYS A 78 12.80 -21.78 3.34
C LYS A 78 12.48 -23.30 3.30
N SER A 79 11.78 -23.82 4.30
CA SER A 79 11.47 -25.26 4.43
C SER A 79 10.14 -25.49 5.16
N HIS A 80 9.52 -26.66 4.99
CA HIS A 80 8.43 -27.16 5.85
C HIS A 80 8.93 -28.05 7.00
N ARG A 81 10.23 -28.03 7.30
CA ARG A 81 10.79 -28.75 8.46
C ARG A 81 10.49 -27.99 9.74
N VAL A 82 9.78 -28.65 10.68
CA VAL A 82 9.49 -28.10 12.01
C VAL A 82 10.77 -28.06 12.84
N VAL A 83 11.04 -26.91 13.46
CA VAL A 83 12.13 -26.67 14.41
C VAL A 83 11.52 -26.61 15.80
N ALA A 84 11.90 -27.54 16.67
CA ALA A 84 11.40 -27.61 18.04
C ALA A 84 11.58 -26.28 18.77
N CYS A 85 10.49 -25.67 19.23
CA CYS A 85 10.49 -24.37 19.87
C CYS A 85 9.32 -24.28 20.86
N GLN A 86 9.61 -24.53 22.13
CA GLN A 86 8.59 -24.52 23.21
C GLN A 86 8.41 -23.13 23.85
N ASN A 87 9.36 -22.20 23.63
CA ASN A 87 9.29 -20.84 24.18
C ASN A 87 9.80 -19.84 23.15
N CYS A 88 8.89 -19.36 22.30
CA CYS A 88 9.20 -18.34 21.32
C CYS A 88 9.03 -16.95 21.96
N MET A 89 10.09 -16.15 21.95
CA MET A 89 10.10 -14.78 22.47
C MET A 89 9.14 -13.81 21.74
N MET A 90 8.58 -14.20 20.59
CA MET A 90 7.61 -13.38 19.87
C MET A 90 6.17 -13.68 20.29
N HIS A 91 5.93 -14.82 20.94
CA HIS A 91 4.59 -15.22 21.38
C HIS A 91 4.34 -14.74 22.81
N PRO A 92 3.11 -14.34 23.16
CA PRO A 92 2.72 -14.17 24.55
C PRO A 92 3.00 -15.42 25.38
N ASP A 93 3.36 -15.25 26.65
CA ASP A 93 3.72 -16.37 27.52
C ASP A 93 2.58 -17.39 27.69
N ILE A 94 1.34 -16.91 27.79
CA ILE A 94 0.15 -17.77 27.84
C ILE A 94 0.01 -18.61 26.57
N VAL A 95 0.31 -18.04 25.40
CA VAL A 95 0.28 -18.77 24.12
C VAL A 95 1.34 -19.85 24.09
N ASN A 96 2.57 -19.57 24.56
CA ASN A 96 3.62 -20.60 24.68
C ASN A 96 3.19 -21.75 25.62
N LYS A 97 2.58 -21.44 26.78
CA LYS A 97 2.06 -22.47 27.71
C LYS A 97 0.97 -23.33 27.06
N ILE A 98 0.04 -22.72 26.33
CA ILE A 98 -1.01 -23.44 25.60
C ILE A 98 -0.40 -24.36 24.54
N ILE A 99 0.61 -23.91 23.79
CA ILE A 99 1.30 -24.74 22.79
C ILE A 99 1.92 -25.98 23.44
N VAL A 100 2.62 -25.81 24.56
CA VAL A 100 3.22 -26.92 25.31
C VAL A 100 2.14 -27.91 25.76
N LYS A 101 1.02 -27.42 26.30
CA LYS A 101 -0.08 -28.31 26.69
C LYS A 101 -0.68 -29.07 25.51
N ILE A 102 -0.84 -28.41 24.37
CA ILE A 102 -1.34 -29.05 23.15
C ILE A 102 -0.36 -30.12 22.67
N GLU A 103 0.95 -29.89 22.73
CA GLU A 103 1.97 -30.90 22.42
C GLU A 103 1.83 -32.16 23.31
N GLU A 104 1.63 -31.97 24.61
CA GLU A 104 1.39 -33.06 25.57
C GLU A 104 0.10 -33.84 25.25
N LEU A 105 -1.00 -33.14 24.95
CA LEU A 105 -2.29 -33.75 24.63
C LEU A 105 -2.24 -34.51 23.30
N VAL A 106 -1.60 -33.94 22.28
CA VAL A 106 -1.39 -34.59 20.97
C VAL A 106 -0.59 -35.88 21.13
N SER A 107 0.44 -35.87 21.98
CA SER A 107 1.25 -37.04 22.30
C SER A 107 0.45 -38.10 23.07
N SER A 108 -0.17 -37.73 24.20
CA SER A 108 -0.88 -38.66 25.09
C SER A 108 -2.14 -39.26 24.47
N MET A 109 -2.89 -38.49 23.69
CA MET A 109 -4.09 -38.96 22.98
C MET A 109 -3.77 -39.65 21.65
N LYS A 110 -2.47 -39.78 21.30
CA LYS A 110 -1.99 -40.40 20.04
C LYS A 110 -2.63 -39.80 18.80
N ILE A 111 -2.81 -38.48 18.77
CA ILE A 111 -3.37 -37.79 17.61
C ILE A 111 -2.39 -37.93 16.42
N GLU A 112 -2.90 -38.37 15.28
CA GLU A 112 -2.09 -38.52 14.07
C GLU A 112 -1.69 -37.17 13.50
N LEU A 113 -0.39 -36.96 13.30
CA LEU A 113 0.14 -35.77 12.64
C LEU A 113 0.04 -35.94 11.13
N TYR A 114 -0.35 -34.87 10.44
CA TYR A 114 -0.40 -34.86 9.00
C TYR A 114 1.00 -34.87 8.39
N ASN A 115 1.22 -35.77 7.43
CA ASN A 115 2.46 -35.86 6.68
C ASN A 115 2.22 -35.37 5.25
N GLU A 116 2.85 -34.26 4.88
CA GLU A 116 2.69 -33.64 3.56
C GLU A 116 3.17 -34.53 2.40
N LYS A 117 4.16 -35.41 2.65
CA LYS A 117 4.70 -36.31 1.62
C LYS A 117 3.74 -37.47 1.32
N THR A 118 3.24 -38.13 2.36
CA THR A 118 2.33 -39.29 2.22
C THR A 118 0.87 -38.87 2.11
N ARG A 119 0.53 -37.63 2.47
CA ARG A 119 -0.83 -37.07 2.51
C ARG A 119 -1.76 -37.82 3.46
N THR A 120 -1.19 -38.39 4.51
CA THR A 120 -1.90 -39.14 5.55
C THR A 120 -1.79 -38.44 6.90
N GLY A 121 -2.60 -38.87 7.87
CA GLY A 121 -2.71 -38.26 9.18
C GLY A 121 -3.77 -37.17 9.27
N LEU A 122 -3.88 -36.55 10.44
CA LEU A 122 -5.02 -35.69 10.80
C LEU A 122 -4.61 -34.24 11.07
N LEU A 123 -3.81 -34.01 12.11
CA LEU A 123 -3.47 -32.67 12.60
C LEU A 123 -2.38 -32.05 11.74
N ARG A 124 -2.69 -30.95 11.04
CA ARG A 124 -1.73 -30.22 10.20
C ARG A 124 -0.98 -29.18 11.02
N HIS A 125 -1.75 -28.25 11.59
CA HIS A 125 -1.24 -27.11 12.34
C HIS A 125 -2.19 -26.81 13.50
N VAL A 126 -1.67 -26.07 14.47
CA VAL A 126 -2.51 -25.34 15.40
C VAL A 126 -2.25 -23.86 15.20
N LEU A 127 -3.31 -23.11 14.97
CA LEU A 127 -3.26 -21.66 14.94
C LEU A 127 -3.84 -21.15 16.24
N ILE A 128 -3.14 -20.22 16.90
CA ILE A 128 -3.61 -19.57 18.12
C ILE A 128 -3.71 -18.08 17.83
N ARG A 129 -4.83 -17.47 18.19
CA ARG A 129 -4.99 -16.02 18.23
C ARG A 129 -5.13 -15.56 19.67
N TYR A 130 -4.61 -14.39 19.97
CA TYR A 130 -4.58 -13.81 21.31
C TYR A 130 -4.97 -12.34 21.24
N ALA A 131 -5.93 -11.91 22.03
CA ALA A 131 -6.29 -10.51 22.16
C ALA A 131 -5.46 -9.88 23.29
N HIS A 132 -4.59 -8.93 22.96
CA HIS A 132 -3.60 -8.39 23.90
C HIS A 132 -4.22 -7.58 25.04
N LYS A 133 -5.36 -6.91 24.80
CA LYS A 133 -5.98 -6.06 25.81
C LYS A 133 -6.95 -6.79 26.73
N THR A 134 -7.52 -7.90 26.27
CA THR A 134 -8.56 -8.65 26.97
C THR A 134 -8.09 -10.03 27.45
N ASP A 135 -6.87 -10.43 27.07
CA ASP A 135 -6.29 -11.75 27.29
C ASP A 135 -7.08 -12.92 26.68
N GLU A 136 -8.02 -12.64 25.76
CA GLU A 136 -8.82 -13.69 25.14
C GLU A 136 -8.01 -14.52 24.14
N VAL A 137 -8.12 -15.84 24.24
CA VAL A 137 -7.44 -16.79 23.36
C VAL A 137 -8.44 -17.57 22.51
N MET A 138 -8.13 -17.65 21.22
CA MET A 138 -8.76 -18.54 20.25
C MET A 138 -7.79 -19.63 19.84
N VAL A 139 -8.20 -20.89 19.96
CA VAL A 139 -7.41 -22.03 19.46
C VAL A 139 -8.09 -22.63 18.24
N VAL A 140 -7.32 -22.80 17.16
CA VAL A 140 -7.78 -23.33 15.88
C VAL A 140 -7.00 -24.60 15.56
N PHE A 141 -7.69 -25.74 15.59
CA PHE A 141 -7.14 -27.01 15.13
C PHE A 141 -7.33 -27.13 13.62
N VAL A 142 -6.24 -27.10 12.85
CA VAL A 142 -6.29 -27.32 11.41
C VAL A 142 -6.12 -28.80 11.12
N THR A 143 -7.19 -29.46 10.65
CA THR A 143 -7.21 -30.90 10.40
C THR A 143 -7.45 -31.23 8.93
N SER A 144 -6.91 -32.35 8.45
CA SER A 144 -7.13 -32.82 7.08
C SER A 144 -8.55 -33.37 6.84
N LYS A 145 -9.25 -33.77 7.92
CA LYS A 145 -10.57 -34.43 7.90
C LYS A 145 -11.50 -33.80 8.96
N LYS A 146 -12.81 -33.94 8.77
CA LYS A 146 -13.83 -33.50 9.75
C LYS A 146 -13.81 -34.35 11.02
N MET A 147 -13.62 -35.66 10.88
CA MET A 147 -13.55 -36.57 12.03
C MET A 147 -12.29 -36.25 12.85
N PHE A 148 -12.49 -35.79 14.08
CA PHE A 148 -11.44 -35.46 15.02
C PHE A 148 -11.60 -36.30 16.30
N PRO A 149 -10.92 -37.47 16.38
CA PRO A 149 -10.97 -38.34 17.54
C PRO A 149 -10.54 -37.61 18.81
N SER A 150 -11.16 -37.96 19.94
CA SER A 150 -10.86 -37.38 21.27
C SER A 150 -11.03 -35.86 21.38
N ARG A 151 -11.65 -35.18 20.39
CA ARG A 151 -11.82 -33.71 20.40
C ARG A 151 -12.49 -33.18 21.67
N ARG A 152 -13.48 -33.89 22.23
CA ARG A 152 -14.15 -33.48 23.48
C ARG A 152 -13.19 -33.49 24.67
N ASN A 153 -12.40 -34.55 24.82
CA ASN A 153 -11.42 -34.67 25.90
C ASN A 153 -10.31 -33.62 25.77
N LEU A 154 -9.85 -33.38 24.54
CA LEU A 154 -8.86 -32.36 24.23
C LEU A 154 -9.37 -30.95 24.58
N VAL A 155 -10.58 -30.61 24.14
CA VAL A 155 -11.22 -29.31 24.43
C VAL A 155 -11.41 -29.12 25.93
N ASN A 156 -11.95 -30.13 26.62
CA ASN A 156 -12.19 -30.06 28.06
C ASN A 156 -10.89 -29.88 28.86
N ALA A 157 -9.80 -30.57 28.47
CA ALA A 157 -8.51 -30.41 29.12
C ALA A 157 -7.96 -28.98 28.98
N LEU A 158 -8.04 -28.40 27.77
CA LEU A 158 -7.56 -27.04 27.50
C LEU A 158 -8.36 -25.98 28.26
N VAL A 159 -9.70 -26.03 28.19
CA VAL A 159 -10.58 -25.03 28.83
C VAL A 159 -10.57 -25.15 30.36
N LYS A 160 -10.30 -26.35 30.90
CA LYS A 160 -10.13 -26.55 32.34
C LYS A 160 -8.87 -25.85 32.85
N GLU A 161 -7.78 -25.93 32.10
CA GLU A 161 -6.46 -25.41 32.48
C GLU A 161 -6.29 -23.91 32.17
N PHE A 162 -6.82 -23.44 31.04
CA PHE A 162 -6.66 -22.06 30.56
C PHE A 162 -8.02 -21.37 30.44
N LYS A 163 -8.30 -20.40 31.31
CA LYS A 163 -9.55 -19.63 31.35
C LYS A 163 -9.60 -18.50 30.31
N GLU A 164 -8.43 -18.16 29.80
CA GLU A 164 -8.17 -17.24 28.70
C GLU A 164 -8.76 -17.77 27.39
N ILE A 165 -8.83 -19.10 27.21
CA ILE A 165 -9.43 -19.70 26.02
C ILE A 165 -10.94 -19.45 26.03
N LYS A 166 -11.40 -18.54 25.17
CA LYS A 166 -12.82 -18.22 24.99
C LYS A 166 -13.46 -19.04 23.88
N THR A 167 -12.68 -19.42 22.87
CA THR A 167 -13.20 -20.26 21.79
C THR A 167 -12.16 -21.26 21.28
N ILE A 168 -12.66 -22.43 20.89
CA ILE A 168 -11.90 -23.44 20.15
C ILE A 168 -12.69 -23.80 18.90
N VAL A 169 -12.03 -23.76 17.75
CA VAL A 169 -12.60 -24.15 16.47
C VAL A 169 -11.72 -25.17 15.76
N GLN A 170 -12.33 -25.97 14.91
CA GLN A 170 -11.65 -26.86 13.98
C GLN A 170 -11.81 -26.29 12.58
N ASN A 171 -10.71 -26.08 11.87
CA ASN A 171 -10.72 -25.70 10.47
C ASN A 171 -10.30 -26.90 9.61
N VAL A 172 -11.14 -27.30 8.66
CA VAL A 172 -10.93 -28.54 7.88
C VAL A 172 -10.24 -28.20 6.56
N ASN A 173 -8.99 -28.64 6.41
CA ASN A 173 -8.16 -28.40 5.24
C ASN A 173 -7.71 -29.73 4.58
N PRO A 174 -8.53 -30.29 3.68
CA PRO A 174 -8.20 -31.53 2.97
C PRO A 174 -7.25 -31.30 1.78
N ARG A 175 -6.98 -30.04 1.41
CA ARG A 175 -6.28 -29.69 0.17
C ARG A 175 -4.77 -29.84 0.30
N ASN A 176 -4.11 -30.12 -0.82
CA ASN A 176 -2.65 -30.02 -0.92
C ASN A 176 -2.26 -28.57 -1.26
N THR A 177 -2.17 -27.73 -0.24
CA THR A 177 -1.85 -26.30 -0.38
C THR A 177 -1.05 -25.80 0.82
N SER A 178 -0.26 -24.75 0.61
CA SER A 178 0.41 -24.00 1.67
C SER A 178 -0.54 -23.08 2.44
N ILE A 179 -1.77 -22.89 1.95
CA ILE A 179 -2.80 -22.13 2.66
C ILE A 179 -3.18 -22.91 3.94
N VAL A 180 -3.00 -22.26 5.09
CA VAL A 180 -3.21 -22.89 6.41
C VAL A 180 -4.68 -23.20 6.67
N GLN A 181 -5.58 -22.25 6.42
CA GLN A 181 -7.02 -22.39 6.69
C GLN A 181 -7.84 -22.43 5.40
N GLN A 182 -8.89 -23.25 5.38
CA GLN A 182 -9.89 -23.32 4.30
C GLN A 182 -11.25 -22.78 4.77
N ASP A 183 -12.28 -22.96 3.95
CA ASP A 183 -13.60 -22.40 4.20
C ASP A 183 -14.35 -23.05 5.37
N GLU A 184 -14.24 -24.37 5.50
CA GLU A 184 -15.01 -25.11 6.49
C GLU A 184 -14.43 -24.96 7.90
N THR A 185 -15.23 -24.37 8.79
CA THR A 185 -14.93 -24.21 10.22
C THR A 185 -16.05 -24.85 11.05
N ILE A 186 -15.66 -25.64 12.06
CA ILE A 186 -16.56 -26.32 13.00
C ILE A 186 -16.27 -25.77 14.40
N LEU A 187 -17.27 -25.20 15.05
CA LEU A 187 -17.17 -24.73 16.43
C LEU A 187 -17.07 -25.91 17.40
N LEU A 188 -16.03 -25.91 18.24
CA LEU A 188 -15.82 -26.94 19.25
C LEU A 188 -16.11 -26.44 20.67
N TYR A 189 -15.90 -25.14 20.93
CA TYR A 189 -16.16 -24.48 22.20
C TYR A 189 -16.28 -22.95 22.01
N GLY A 190 -17.09 -22.28 22.83
CA GLY A 190 -17.28 -20.83 22.76
C GLY A 190 -18.28 -20.42 21.68
N ASP A 191 -18.04 -19.26 21.07
CA ASP A 191 -18.91 -18.65 20.05
C ASP A 191 -18.24 -18.48 18.67
N GLY A 192 -16.96 -18.85 18.55
CA GLY A 192 -16.19 -18.76 17.31
C GLY A 192 -15.41 -17.45 17.14
N MET A 193 -15.44 -16.54 18.12
CA MET A 193 -14.76 -15.25 18.06
C MET A 193 -13.98 -14.97 19.34
N ILE A 194 -13.05 -14.02 19.25
CA ILE A 194 -12.47 -13.33 20.40
C ILE A 194 -12.57 -11.82 20.16
N THR A 195 -12.51 -11.04 21.23
CA THR A 195 -12.59 -9.59 21.21
C THR A 195 -11.32 -8.99 21.78
N ASP A 196 -10.67 -8.10 21.03
CA ASP A 196 -9.55 -7.28 21.49
C ASP A 196 -9.98 -5.81 21.60
N GLU A 197 -9.12 -4.96 22.15
CA GLU A 197 -9.29 -3.51 22.10
C GLU A 197 -8.19 -2.89 21.23
N LEU A 198 -8.59 -2.05 20.29
CA LEU A 198 -7.69 -1.36 19.37
C LEU A 198 -8.16 0.07 19.14
N CYS A 199 -7.29 1.05 19.40
CA CYS A 199 -7.63 2.48 19.29
C CYS A 199 -8.89 2.86 20.10
N GLY A 200 -9.08 2.24 21.27
CA GLY A 200 -10.25 2.44 22.14
C GLY A 200 -11.55 1.81 21.64
N LEU A 201 -11.50 0.98 20.59
CA LEU A 201 -12.65 0.27 20.05
C LEU A 201 -12.56 -1.23 20.38
N LYS A 202 -13.70 -1.84 20.70
CA LYS A 202 -13.83 -3.29 20.84
C LYS A 202 -13.88 -3.93 19.46
N ILE A 203 -12.92 -4.77 19.13
CA ILE A 203 -12.80 -5.43 17.83
C ILE A 203 -12.93 -6.93 18.03
N SER A 204 -14.08 -7.48 17.65
CA SER A 204 -14.32 -8.92 17.59
C SER A 204 -13.92 -9.46 16.22
N PHE A 205 -13.26 -10.61 16.18
CA PHE A 205 -12.83 -11.26 14.95
C PHE A 205 -12.84 -12.78 15.05
N SER A 206 -13.13 -13.44 13.91
CA SER A 206 -13.11 -14.90 13.78
C SER A 206 -11.73 -15.44 13.40
N ASN A 207 -11.60 -16.77 13.32
CA ASN A 207 -10.35 -17.45 12.96
C ASN A 207 -9.82 -17.07 11.58
N ARG A 208 -10.72 -16.80 10.62
CA ARG A 208 -10.38 -16.52 9.21
C ARG A 208 -10.20 -15.04 8.91
N SER A 209 -10.79 -14.17 9.72
CA SER A 209 -10.71 -12.72 9.53
C SER A 209 -9.29 -12.18 9.73
N PHE A 210 -8.88 -11.24 8.89
CA PHE A 210 -7.60 -10.56 9.08
C PHE A 210 -7.66 -9.61 10.29
N TYR A 211 -6.58 -9.60 11.07
CA TYR A 211 -6.35 -8.68 12.18
C TYR A 211 -4.84 -8.43 12.26
N GLN A 212 -4.44 -7.20 12.53
CA GLN A 212 -3.04 -6.77 12.51
C GLN A 212 -2.24 -7.52 13.57
N ILE A 213 -1.02 -7.99 13.25
CA ILE A 213 -0.27 -8.94 14.10
C ILE A 213 0.18 -8.34 15.44
N HIS A 214 0.37 -7.03 15.47
CA HIS A 214 1.01 -6.27 16.55
C HIS A 214 0.07 -5.13 16.94
N SER A 215 -0.77 -5.34 17.96
CA SER A 215 -1.84 -4.40 18.31
C SER A 215 -1.30 -3.00 18.63
N GLU A 216 -0.26 -2.87 19.47
CA GLU A 216 0.30 -1.55 19.83
C GLU A 216 0.86 -0.78 18.62
N GLN A 217 1.58 -1.46 17.73
CA GLN A 217 2.13 -0.81 16.55
C GLN A 217 1.06 -0.48 15.51
N CYS A 218 -0.02 -1.28 15.49
CA CYS A 218 -1.21 -0.97 14.71
C CYS A 218 -1.85 0.35 15.14
N GLU A 219 -1.88 0.66 16.43
CA GLU A 219 -2.38 1.97 16.91
C GLU A 219 -1.51 3.13 16.42
N VAL A 220 -0.19 2.96 16.40
CA VAL A 220 0.75 3.94 15.83
C VAL A 220 0.50 4.14 14.34
N LEU A 221 0.32 3.04 13.60
CA LEU A 221 0.00 3.05 12.17
C LEU A 221 -1.32 3.79 11.90
N TYR A 222 -2.36 3.52 12.68
CA TYR A 222 -3.67 4.11 12.49
C TYR A 222 -3.74 5.58 12.92
N ASP A 223 -3.03 5.97 13.97
CA ASP A 223 -2.91 7.37 14.35
C ASP A 223 -2.15 8.17 13.27
N MET A 224 -1.11 7.58 12.68
CA MET A 224 -0.44 8.16 11.52
C MET A 224 -1.39 8.29 10.32
N ALA A 225 -2.11 7.22 9.97
CA ALA A 225 -3.11 7.23 8.90
C ALA A 225 -4.16 8.32 9.10
N ARG A 226 -4.68 8.46 10.33
CA ARG A 226 -5.64 9.49 10.73
C ARG A 226 -5.08 10.90 10.53
N LYS A 227 -3.86 11.16 11.01
CA LYS A 227 -3.17 12.45 10.85
C LYS A 227 -2.89 12.78 9.39
N MET A 228 -2.47 11.80 8.59
CA MET A 228 -2.20 11.99 7.16
C MET A 228 -3.49 12.28 6.38
N CYS A 229 -4.56 11.53 6.65
CA CYS A 229 -5.83 11.76 5.97
C CYS A 229 -6.43 13.12 6.30
N ASP A 230 -6.21 13.63 7.51
CA ASP A 230 -6.68 14.94 7.98
C ASP A 230 -8.16 15.14 7.61
N LEU A 231 -8.99 14.23 8.12
CA LEU A 231 -10.41 14.13 7.80
C LEU A 231 -11.21 15.21 8.51
N THR A 232 -12.21 15.73 7.81
CA THR A 232 -13.22 16.64 8.35
C THR A 232 -14.58 15.94 8.45
N LYS A 233 -15.48 16.49 9.26
CA LYS A 233 -16.84 15.96 9.47
C LYS A 233 -17.71 15.91 8.22
N THR A 234 -17.28 16.51 7.12
CA THR A 234 -17.97 16.48 5.82
C THR A 234 -17.43 15.43 4.87
N ASP A 235 -16.22 14.91 5.12
CA ASP A 235 -15.57 13.95 4.23
C ASP A 235 -16.25 12.57 4.28
N THR A 236 -16.28 11.93 3.12
CA THR A 236 -16.78 10.57 2.92
C THR A 236 -15.62 9.63 2.63
N VAL A 237 -15.54 8.51 3.34
CA VAL A 237 -14.40 7.58 3.29
C VAL A 237 -14.83 6.24 2.68
N LEU A 238 -14.04 5.74 1.73
CA LEU A 238 -14.11 4.37 1.23
C LEU A 238 -12.91 3.58 1.74
N ASP A 239 -13.16 2.65 2.65
CA ASP A 239 -12.17 1.72 3.20
C ASP A 239 -12.20 0.41 2.40
N THR A 240 -11.21 0.18 1.55
CA THR A 240 -11.11 -1.00 0.70
C THR A 240 -10.21 -2.05 1.34
N TYR A 241 -10.52 -3.34 1.13
CA TYR A 241 -9.87 -4.44 1.85
C TYR A 241 -10.07 -4.29 3.37
N CYS A 242 -11.25 -3.83 3.78
CA CYS A 242 -11.46 -3.33 5.13
C CYS A 242 -11.35 -4.42 6.22
N GLY A 243 -11.32 -5.71 5.84
CA GLY A 243 -11.30 -6.81 6.79
C GLY A 243 -12.45 -6.70 7.79
N VAL A 244 -12.13 -6.71 9.09
CA VAL A 244 -13.11 -6.53 10.18
C VAL A 244 -13.45 -5.07 10.50
N GLY A 245 -13.08 -4.15 9.60
CA GLY A 245 -13.41 -2.73 9.65
C GLY A 245 -12.48 -1.89 10.54
N THR A 246 -11.30 -2.38 10.92
CA THR A 246 -10.46 -1.73 11.94
C THR A 246 -10.08 -0.28 11.58
N ILE A 247 -9.64 -0.03 10.34
CA ILE A 247 -9.24 1.30 9.90
C ILE A 247 -10.47 2.21 9.80
N GLY A 248 -11.47 1.79 9.01
CA GLY A 248 -12.70 2.56 8.81
C GLY A 248 -13.41 2.92 10.11
N LEU A 249 -13.54 1.98 11.06
CA LEU A 249 -14.18 2.25 12.35
C LEU A 249 -13.38 3.24 13.20
N THR A 250 -12.04 3.15 13.19
CA THR A 250 -11.16 4.10 13.90
C THR A 250 -11.32 5.52 13.36
N LEU A 251 -11.57 5.66 12.05
CA LEU A 251 -11.75 6.96 11.39
C LEU A 251 -13.19 7.47 11.40
N ALA A 252 -14.18 6.62 11.72
CA ALA A 252 -15.60 6.94 11.63
C ALA A 252 -16.01 8.16 12.48
N SER A 253 -15.35 8.36 13.61
CA SER A 253 -15.58 9.53 14.48
C SER A 253 -15.12 10.85 13.84
N SER A 254 -14.27 10.83 12.82
CA SER A 254 -13.64 12.02 12.22
C SER A 254 -14.24 12.43 10.87
N CYS A 255 -15.21 11.68 10.34
CA CYS A 255 -15.76 11.90 9.01
C CYS A 255 -17.30 11.85 8.99
N LYS A 256 -17.90 12.20 7.84
CA LYS A 256 -19.35 12.12 7.62
C LYS A 256 -19.83 10.67 7.62
N SER A 257 -19.15 9.82 6.84
CA SER A 257 -19.51 8.41 6.70
C SER A 257 -18.36 7.56 6.19
N VAL A 258 -18.35 6.30 6.59
CA VAL A 258 -17.40 5.27 6.16
C VAL A 258 -18.14 4.19 5.39
N THR A 259 -17.59 3.78 4.25
CA THR A 259 -18.00 2.57 3.54
C THR A 259 -16.83 1.60 3.52
N GLY A 260 -16.96 0.46 4.19
CA GLY A 260 -16.00 -0.63 4.13
C GLY A 260 -16.38 -1.66 3.06
N VAL A 261 -15.40 -2.11 2.28
CA VAL A 261 -15.58 -3.15 1.26
C VAL A 261 -14.53 -4.24 1.45
N GLU A 262 -14.99 -5.49 1.55
CA GLU A 262 -14.16 -6.67 1.76
C GLU A 262 -14.78 -7.88 1.05
N ILE A 263 -13.95 -8.73 0.45
CA ILE A 263 -14.42 -9.91 -0.30
C ILE A 263 -14.82 -11.05 0.65
N ASN A 264 -14.21 -11.13 1.83
CA ASN A 264 -14.52 -12.14 2.83
C ASN A 264 -15.83 -11.81 3.60
N PRO A 265 -16.90 -12.61 3.43
CA PRO A 265 -18.17 -12.37 4.12
C PRO A 265 -18.06 -12.51 5.65
N ASP A 266 -17.23 -13.43 6.15
CA ASP A 266 -17.03 -13.62 7.60
C ASP A 266 -16.44 -12.35 8.25
N ALA A 267 -15.54 -11.68 7.53
CA ALA A 267 -14.92 -10.44 7.98
C ALA A 267 -15.92 -9.27 7.96
N ILE A 268 -16.84 -9.22 6.98
CA ILE A 268 -17.91 -8.23 6.91
C ILE A 268 -18.92 -8.40 8.05
N GLU A 269 -19.29 -9.63 8.40
CA GLU A 269 -20.16 -9.87 9.56
C GLU A 269 -19.48 -9.44 10.87
N ASN A 270 -18.16 -9.69 11.01
CA ASN A 270 -17.38 -9.12 12.11
C ASN A 270 -17.37 -7.58 12.07
N ALA A 271 -17.20 -6.96 10.91
CA ALA A 271 -17.17 -5.50 10.78
C ALA A 271 -18.52 -4.84 11.18
N LYS A 272 -19.65 -5.44 10.79
CA LYS A 272 -20.99 -5.01 11.21
C LYS A 272 -21.18 -5.17 12.72
N LEU A 273 -20.75 -6.29 13.30
CA LEU A 273 -20.76 -6.50 14.74
C LEU A 273 -19.91 -5.43 15.45
N ASN A 274 -18.72 -5.14 14.93
CA ASN A 274 -17.78 -4.15 15.45
C ASN A 274 -18.37 -2.73 15.42
N ALA A 275 -19.03 -2.32 14.33
CA ALA A 275 -19.77 -1.07 14.31
C ALA A 275 -20.86 -1.02 15.38
N LYS A 276 -21.67 -2.08 15.47
CA LYS A 276 -22.79 -2.15 16.41
C LYS A 276 -22.31 -2.07 17.87
N GLN A 277 -21.30 -2.86 18.25
CA GLN A 277 -20.83 -2.90 19.64
C GLN A 277 -20.13 -1.62 20.09
N ASN A 278 -19.55 -0.86 19.15
CA ASN A 278 -18.94 0.44 19.42
C ASN A 278 -19.91 1.61 19.20
N ASN A 279 -21.20 1.36 18.95
CA ASN A 279 -22.21 2.38 18.69
C ASN A 279 -21.89 3.31 17.49
N ILE A 280 -21.16 2.82 16.49
CA ILE A 280 -20.80 3.56 15.28
C ILE A 280 -21.92 3.40 14.25
N LYS A 281 -22.65 4.49 14.00
CA LYS A 281 -23.85 4.50 13.12
C LYS A 281 -23.57 4.98 11.70
N ASN A 282 -22.44 5.64 11.47
CA ASN A 282 -22.07 6.22 10.17
C ASN A 282 -21.10 5.33 9.36
N ALA A 283 -20.99 4.05 9.70
CA ALA A 283 -20.20 3.07 8.96
C ALA A 283 -21.10 1.99 8.35
N LYS A 284 -20.91 1.68 7.07
CA LYS A 284 -21.57 0.57 6.36
C LYS A 284 -20.53 -0.38 5.76
N PHE A 285 -20.84 -1.67 5.71
CA PHE A 285 -19.92 -2.71 5.26
C PHE A 285 -20.57 -3.58 4.17
N ILE A 286 -19.85 -3.80 3.08
CA ILE A 286 -20.33 -4.46 1.87
C ILE A 286 -19.40 -5.61 1.50
N SER A 287 -19.97 -6.82 1.34
CA SER A 287 -19.22 -7.99 0.90
C SER A 287 -19.12 -8.00 -0.63
N MET A 288 -17.98 -7.55 -1.16
CA MET A 288 -17.74 -7.40 -2.59
C MET A 288 -16.24 -7.28 -2.88
N ASP A 289 -15.84 -7.60 -4.11
CA ASP A 289 -14.54 -7.18 -4.61
C ASP A 289 -14.45 -5.64 -4.67
N SER A 290 -13.38 -5.06 -4.13
CA SER A 290 -13.18 -3.61 -4.05
C SER A 290 -13.16 -2.93 -5.42
N THR A 291 -12.57 -3.57 -6.43
CA THR A 291 -12.50 -3.03 -7.80
C THR A 291 -13.90 -2.96 -8.40
N ARG A 292 -14.65 -4.08 -8.32
CA ARG A 292 -16.03 -4.15 -8.78
C ARG A 292 -16.91 -3.12 -8.08
N TYR A 293 -16.79 -2.99 -6.76
CA TYR A 293 -17.55 -2.01 -6.00
C TYR A 293 -17.28 -0.58 -6.49
N MET A 294 -16.02 -0.20 -6.70
CA MET A 294 -15.67 1.14 -7.19
C MET A 294 -16.20 1.41 -8.61
N MET A 295 -16.21 0.41 -9.49
CA MET A 295 -16.82 0.52 -10.82
C MET A 295 -18.34 0.76 -10.72
N GLU A 296 -19.03 0.04 -9.84
CA GLU A 296 -20.47 0.25 -9.59
C GLU A 296 -20.71 1.62 -8.93
N ALA A 297 -19.91 2.00 -7.94
CA ALA A 297 -19.98 3.30 -7.28
C ALA A 297 -19.86 4.46 -8.28
N LYS A 298 -18.95 4.36 -9.26
CA LYS A 298 -18.83 5.33 -10.35
C LYS A 298 -20.08 5.38 -11.22
N LYS A 299 -20.63 4.22 -11.59
CA LYS A 299 -21.86 4.12 -12.39
C LYS A 299 -23.04 4.81 -11.70
N PHE A 300 -23.15 4.66 -10.38
CA PHE A 300 -24.19 5.29 -9.56
C PHE A 300 -23.85 6.72 -9.08
N ARG A 301 -22.71 7.28 -9.54
CA ARG A 301 -22.23 8.62 -9.16
C ARG A 301 -22.07 8.80 -7.64
N ASN A 302 -21.67 7.74 -6.94
CA ASN A 302 -21.28 7.83 -5.54
C ASN A 302 -19.96 8.62 -5.43
N HIS A 303 -19.89 9.51 -4.45
CA HIS A 303 -18.71 10.33 -4.18
C HIS A 303 -17.97 9.83 -2.93
N TYR A 304 -16.64 9.88 -2.99
CA TYR A 304 -15.75 9.62 -1.84
C TYR A 304 -14.63 10.65 -1.84
N ASP A 305 -14.42 11.31 -0.71
CA ASP A 305 -13.34 12.29 -0.55
C ASP A 305 -11.99 11.60 -0.31
N VAL A 306 -12.00 10.47 0.39
CA VAL A 306 -10.80 9.69 0.71
C VAL A 306 -11.04 8.21 0.42
N ILE A 307 -10.10 7.59 -0.30
CA ILE A 307 -10.03 6.13 -0.44
C ILE A 307 -8.86 5.62 0.39
N ILE A 308 -9.08 4.55 1.14
CA ILE A 308 -8.06 3.85 1.91
C ILE A 308 -7.90 2.46 1.30
N LEU A 309 -6.64 2.03 1.11
CA LEU A 309 -6.32 0.66 0.73
C LEU A 309 -5.21 0.10 1.62
N ASP A 310 -5.45 -1.11 2.12
CA ASP A 310 -4.50 -1.98 2.81
C ASP A 310 -4.51 -3.37 2.12
N PRO A 311 -3.98 -3.46 0.89
CA PRO A 311 -4.06 -4.68 0.10
C PRO A 311 -3.15 -5.79 0.66
N PRO A 312 -3.37 -7.06 0.23
CA PRO A 312 -2.44 -8.14 0.56
C PRO A 312 -1.04 -7.90 -0.03
N ARG A 313 -0.06 -8.72 0.36
CA ARG A 313 1.36 -8.63 -0.10
C ARG A 313 1.56 -8.53 -1.62
N ALA A 314 0.63 -9.03 -2.43
CA ALA A 314 0.69 -8.90 -3.89
C ALA A 314 0.54 -7.44 -4.39
N GLY A 315 0.21 -6.50 -3.50
CA GLY A 315 -0.16 -5.14 -3.82
C GLY A 315 -1.57 -5.07 -4.39
N THR A 316 -1.88 -3.97 -5.07
CA THR A 316 -3.16 -3.82 -5.77
C THR A 316 -3.04 -4.17 -7.26
N THR A 317 -4.15 -4.12 -7.98
CA THR A 317 -4.20 -4.41 -9.43
C THR A 317 -4.29 -3.12 -10.24
N LYS A 318 -3.93 -3.19 -11.52
CA LYS A 318 -4.14 -2.07 -12.45
C LYS A 318 -5.61 -1.64 -12.48
N ASP A 319 -6.53 -2.60 -12.54
CA ASP A 319 -7.97 -2.34 -12.60
C ASP A 319 -8.46 -1.64 -11.32
N PHE A 320 -7.92 -2.00 -10.16
CA PHE A 320 -8.20 -1.29 -8.90
C PHE A 320 -7.73 0.17 -8.96
N ILE A 321 -6.50 0.41 -9.44
CA ILE A 321 -5.95 1.78 -9.56
C ILE A 321 -6.83 2.59 -10.53
N GLU A 322 -7.26 2.00 -11.64
CA GLU A 322 -8.16 2.65 -12.58
C GLU A 322 -9.52 2.94 -11.97
N ALA A 323 -10.13 1.99 -11.28
CA ALA A 323 -11.42 2.17 -10.63
C ALA A 323 -11.36 3.23 -9.51
N SER A 324 -10.35 3.17 -8.64
CA SER A 324 -10.17 4.12 -7.52
C SER A 324 -9.94 5.54 -8.00
N THR A 325 -9.02 5.75 -8.94
CA THR A 325 -8.73 7.09 -9.48
C THR A 325 -9.88 7.64 -10.31
N SER A 326 -10.72 6.78 -10.90
CA SER A 326 -11.89 7.20 -11.65
C SER A 326 -13.03 7.77 -10.80
N LEU A 327 -13.01 7.53 -9.48
CA LEU A 327 -13.89 8.16 -8.50
C LEU A 327 -13.42 9.57 -8.11
N GLN A 328 -12.22 9.97 -8.56
CA GLN A 328 -11.60 11.28 -8.29
C GLN A 328 -11.57 11.69 -6.80
N PRO A 329 -11.16 10.81 -5.87
CA PRO A 329 -11.02 11.20 -4.47
C PRO A 329 -9.96 12.31 -4.30
N LYS A 330 -10.13 13.16 -3.30
CA LYS A 330 -9.12 14.19 -2.97
C LYS A 330 -7.81 13.54 -2.53
N LYS A 331 -7.91 12.47 -1.75
CA LYS A 331 -6.77 11.75 -1.16
C LYS A 331 -6.94 10.23 -1.31
N ILE A 332 -5.83 9.53 -1.51
CA ILE A 332 -5.77 8.06 -1.44
C ILE A 332 -4.71 7.69 -0.42
N LEU A 333 -5.10 7.08 0.69
CA LEU A 333 -4.18 6.55 1.69
C LEU A 333 -3.84 5.09 1.36
N TYR A 334 -2.58 4.82 1.05
CA TYR A 334 -2.08 3.49 0.77
C TYR A 334 -1.18 3.01 1.90
N ILE A 335 -1.62 1.98 2.62
CA ILE A 335 -0.86 1.19 3.59
C ILE A 335 -0.40 -0.10 2.91
N SER A 336 0.88 -0.48 3.03
CA SER A 336 1.39 -1.74 2.46
C SER A 336 2.43 -2.39 3.34
N CYS A 337 2.36 -3.71 3.43
CA CYS A 337 3.36 -4.56 4.07
C CYS A 337 4.49 -5.01 3.11
N ASP A 338 4.40 -4.64 1.83
CA ASP A 338 5.47 -4.86 0.83
C ASP A 338 5.78 -3.55 0.08
N PRO A 339 6.96 -2.94 0.33
CA PRO A 339 7.36 -1.72 -0.35
C PRO A 339 7.61 -1.93 -1.85
N LYS A 340 7.97 -3.13 -2.31
CA LYS A 340 8.26 -3.39 -3.73
C LYS A 340 7.02 -3.25 -4.59
N THR A 341 5.92 -3.86 -4.17
CA THR A 341 4.64 -3.76 -4.86
C THR A 341 4.06 -2.36 -4.74
N MET A 342 4.22 -1.70 -3.58
CA MET A 342 3.86 -0.29 -3.43
C MET A 342 4.59 0.59 -4.47
N MET A 343 5.91 0.47 -4.65
CA MET A 343 6.64 1.32 -5.63
C MET A 343 6.11 1.13 -7.06
N ARG A 344 5.83 -0.11 -7.47
CA ARG A 344 5.19 -0.42 -8.76
C ARG A 344 3.85 0.32 -8.90
N ASP A 345 3.03 0.26 -7.84
CA ASP A 345 1.69 0.84 -7.84
C ASP A 345 1.72 2.37 -7.80
N LEU A 346 2.67 2.98 -7.08
CA LEU A 346 2.90 4.43 -7.06
C LEU A 346 3.24 4.98 -8.45
N VAL A 347 4.00 4.25 -9.26
CA VAL A 347 4.27 4.63 -10.66
C VAL A 347 2.96 4.68 -11.47
N MET A 348 2.07 3.71 -11.27
CA MET A 348 0.76 3.67 -11.95
C MET A 348 -0.17 4.78 -11.46
N PHE A 349 -0.24 5.04 -10.15
CA PHE A 349 -1.00 6.18 -9.60
C PHE A 349 -0.50 7.51 -10.14
N ARG A 350 0.82 7.69 -10.29
CA ARG A 350 1.42 8.90 -10.89
C ARG A 350 0.94 9.14 -12.32
N GLN A 351 0.80 8.08 -13.12
CA GLN A 351 0.25 8.18 -14.48
C GLN A 351 -1.23 8.61 -14.51
N LYS A 352 -1.96 8.40 -13.40
CA LYS A 352 -3.35 8.83 -13.21
C LYS A 352 -3.47 10.18 -12.48
N GLY A 353 -2.36 10.91 -12.31
CA GLY A 353 -2.36 12.25 -11.69
C GLY A 353 -2.26 12.28 -10.15
N TYR A 354 -2.17 11.11 -9.51
CA TYR A 354 -2.03 10.99 -8.06
C TYR A 354 -0.56 10.86 -7.68
N MET A 355 -0.08 11.79 -6.86
CA MET A 355 1.33 11.90 -6.49
C MET A 355 1.51 11.96 -4.98
N THR A 356 2.70 11.56 -4.55
CA THR A 356 3.24 11.80 -3.21
C THR A 356 4.69 12.24 -3.34
N ASN A 357 5.19 12.92 -2.32
CA ASN A 357 6.61 13.21 -2.11
C ASN A 357 7.16 12.59 -0.82
N LYS A 358 6.34 11.84 -0.06
CA LYS A 358 6.68 11.29 1.25
C LYS A 358 6.17 9.87 1.40
N ILE A 359 6.97 9.04 2.06
CA ILE A 359 6.61 7.70 2.50
C ILE A 359 7.04 7.54 3.96
N GLU A 360 6.12 7.09 4.80
CA GLU A 360 6.37 6.84 6.22
C GLU A 360 6.57 5.35 6.47
N LEU A 361 7.38 5.02 7.47
CA LEU A 361 7.77 3.65 7.78
C LEU A 361 7.36 3.31 9.21
N VAL A 362 6.70 2.16 9.37
CA VAL A 362 6.25 1.65 10.67
C VAL A 362 6.75 0.22 10.85
N ASP A 363 7.52 -0.03 11.91
CA ASP A 363 8.04 -1.37 12.18
C ASP A 363 7.01 -2.26 12.89
N MET A 364 6.07 -2.79 12.11
CA MET A 364 5.07 -3.77 12.57
C MET A 364 5.68 -5.13 12.93
N PHE A 365 6.92 -5.41 12.50
CA PHE A 365 7.54 -6.73 12.62
C PHE A 365 9.02 -6.65 13.07
N PRO A 366 9.28 -6.27 14.34
CA PRO A 366 10.63 -6.29 14.92
C PRO A 366 11.31 -7.65 14.72
N PHE A 367 12.63 -7.62 14.50
CA PHE A 367 13.51 -8.76 14.21
C PHE A 367 13.27 -9.47 12.87
N THR A 368 12.44 -8.92 12.00
CA THR A 368 12.22 -9.42 10.63
C THR A 368 12.68 -8.40 9.59
N GLU A 369 12.76 -8.84 8.33
CA GLU A 369 13.02 -7.96 7.17
C GLU A 369 11.79 -7.14 6.73
N HIS A 370 10.62 -7.41 7.30
CA HIS A 370 9.39 -6.75 6.90
C HIS A 370 9.28 -5.35 7.51
N ILE A 371 8.67 -4.45 6.74
CA ILE A 371 8.38 -3.07 7.13
C ILE A 371 7.01 -2.69 6.56
N GLU A 372 6.20 -2.01 7.35
CA GLU A 372 4.95 -1.42 6.88
C GLU A 372 5.24 -0.02 6.36
N THR A 373 4.64 0.33 5.23
CA THR A 373 4.82 1.62 4.58
C THR A 373 3.49 2.33 4.39
N VAL A 374 3.46 3.64 4.63
CA VAL A 374 2.26 4.47 4.47
C VAL A 374 2.53 5.64 3.54
N VAL A 375 1.65 5.81 2.56
CA VAL A 375 1.71 6.91 1.60
C VAL A 375 0.34 7.57 1.51
N LEU A 376 0.32 8.90 1.54
CA LEU A 376 -0.85 9.68 1.15
C LEU A 376 -0.65 10.23 -0.25
N LEU A 377 -1.44 9.74 -1.19
CA LEU A 377 -1.51 10.26 -2.54
C LEU A 377 -2.55 11.37 -2.60
N SER A 378 -2.26 12.41 -3.36
CA SER A 378 -3.23 13.44 -3.68
C SER A 378 -3.11 13.79 -5.16
N HIS A 379 -4.23 14.24 -5.73
CA HIS A 379 -4.21 14.78 -7.08
C HIS A 379 -3.53 16.14 -7.06
N LYS A 380 -2.60 16.42 -7.99
CA LYS A 380 -2.13 17.80 -8.16
C LYS A 380 -3.32 18.67 -8.57
N LYS A 381 -3.64 19.72 -7.82
CA LYS A 381 -4.47 20.81 -8.37
C LYS A 381 -3.73 21.40 -9.56
N ALA A 382 -4.44 21.73 -10.64
CA ALA A 382 -3.87 22.49 -11.76
C ALA A 382 -3.25 23.82 -11.30
N ASP A 383 -3.72 24.37 -10.16
CA ASP A 383 -3.34 25.68 -9.63
C ASP A 383 -2.59 25.64 -8.30
N SER A 384 -1.83 24.58 -8.00
CA SER A 384 -0.97 24.58 -6.81
C SER A 384 0.22 25.53 -7.02
N TYR A 385 0.11 26.78 -6.55
CA TYR A 385 1.25 27.67 -6.40
C TYR A 385 2.08 27.22 -5.20
N ILE A 386 3.39 27.05 -5.41
CA ILE A 386 4.35 26.91 -4.32
C ILE A 386 4.72 28.35 -3.92
N HIS A 387 4.32 28.78 -2.73
CA HIS A 387 4.94 29.97 -2.11
C HIS A 387 6.38 29.61 -1.80
N ILE A 388 7.31 30.15 -2.59
CA ILE A 388 8.73 30.14 -2.28
C ILE A 388 9.04 31.55 -1.79
N ASP A 389 9.19 31.71 -0.47
CA ASP A 389 9.76 32.93 0.08
C ASP A 389 11.25 32.92 -0.25
N VAL A 390 11.64 33.75 -1.23
CA VAL A 390 13.02 33.93 -1.64
C VAL A 390 13.54 35.20 -0.98
N GLU A 391 14.44 35.05 -0.02
CA GLU A 391 15.21 36.18 0.51
C GLU A 391 16.43 36.46 -0.38
N PHE A 392 16.48 37.67 -0.93
CA PHE A 392 17.58 38.17 -1.75
C PHE A 392 18.58 38.93 -0.87
N GLY A 393 19.87 38.62 -0.99
CA GLY A 393 20.93 39.29 -0.23
C GLY A 393 22.24 38.49 -0.16
N GLU A 394 23.22 39.01 0.57
CA GLU A 394 24.50 38.32 0.82
C GLU A 394 24.46 37.62 2.19
N GLY A 395 24.76 36.31 2.20
CA GLY A 395 24.78 35.46 3.40
C GLY A 395 24.35 34.01 3.12
N GLU A 396 24.71 33.06 3.99
CA GLU A 396 24.28 31.66 3.87
C GLU A 396 22.75 31.54 3.85
N GLY A 397 22.21 30.93 2.79
CA GLY A 397 20.77 30.74 2.61
C GLY A 397 20.05 31.81 1.78
N LYS A 398 20.74 32.89 1.36
CA LYS A 398 20.17 33.95 0.52
C LYS A 398 20.63 33.84 -0.93
N ILE A 399 19.78 34.24 -1.88
CA ILE A 399 20.14 34.21 -3.30
C ILE A 399 20.90 35.51 -3.65
N PRO A 400 22.16 35.43 -4.12
CA PRO A 400 22.95 36.61 -4.46
C PRO A 400 22.38 37.30 -5.71
N VAL A 401 21.99 38.57 -5.57
CA VAL A 401 21.34 39.37 -6.62
C VAL A 401 22.26 39.55 -7.85
N ASP A 402 23.57 39.64 -7.62
CA ASP A 402 24.58 39.83 -8.67
C ASP A 402 24.68 38.66 -9.64
N SER A 403 24.36 37.45 -9.18
CA SER A 403 24.36 36.24 -10.02
C SER A 403 23.15 36.16 -10.95
N ILE A 404 22.05 36.85 -10.59
CA ILE A 404 20.81 36.90 -11.36
C ILE A 404 20.90 37.94 -12.47
N ALA A 405 21.47 39.12 -12.20
CA ALA A 405 21.68 40.15 -13.22
C ALA A 405 22.60 39.67 -14.36
N LYS A 406 23.72 39.02 -14.00
CA LYS A 406 24.65 38.43 -14.98
C LYS A 406 24.05 37.27 -15.78
N ARG A 407 23.16 36.47 -15.17
CA ARG A 407 22.42 35.40 -15.87
C ARG A 407 21.29 35.95 -16.73
N ALA A 408 20.63 37.04 -16.33
CA ALA A 408 19.58 37.69 -17.10
C ALA A 408 20.11 38.37 -18.37
N GLU A 409 21.32 38.94 -18.33
CA GLU A 409 21.99 39.46 -19.54
C GLU A 409 22.40 38.34 -20.51
N ALA A 410 22.82 37.17 -19.99
CA ALA A 410 23.13 35.99 -20.79
C ALA A 410 21.90 35.29 -21.39
N TYR A 411 20.70 35.60 -20.88
CA TYR A 411 19.42 35.01 -21.27
C TYR A 411 18.46 36.05 -21.90
N LYS A 412 18.97 37.02 -22.64
CA LYS A 412 18.12 37.79 -23.57
C LYS A 412 17.68 36.87 -24.72
N PRO A 413 16.38 36.57 -24.88
CA PRO A 413 15.92 35.82 -26.04
C PRO A 413 16.22 36.63 -27.31
N LYS A 414 16.83 35.99 -28.33
CA LYS A 414 17.01 36.61 -29.65
C LYS A 414 15.63 37.06 -30.18
N GLU A 415 15.54 38.29 -30.67
CA GLU A 415 14.30 38.84 -31.23
C GLU A 415 13.72 37.90 -32.29
N LYS A 416 12.42 37.58 -32.17
CA LYS A 416 11.72 36.77 -33.16
C LYS A 416 11.60 37.54 -34.46
N VAL A 417 12.16 36.98 -35.53
CA VAL A 417 12.14 37.56 -36.87
C VAL A 417 10.72 37.50 -37.44
N THR A 418 10.09 38.67 -37.60
CA THR A 418 8.71 38.77 -38.07
C THR A 418 8.62 38.78 -39.61
N TYR A 419 7.44 38.46 -40.16
CA TYR A 419 7.19 38.56 -41.60
C TYR A 419 7.37 39.97 -42.15
N LYS A 420 7.18 41.00 -41.31
CA LYS A 420 7.39 42.40 -41.70
C LYS A 420 8.86 42.68 -41.96
N MET A 421 9.76 42.24 -41.07
CA MET A 421 11.21 42.41 -41.22
C MET A 421 11.76 41.71 -42.47
N ILE A 422 11.24 40.52 -42.79
CA ILE A 422 11.62 39.79 -44.01
C ILE A 422 11.19 40.56 -45.27
N LYS A 423 10.00 41.17 -45.27
CA LYS A 423 9.52 41.97 -46.41
C LYS A 423 10.34 43.24 -46.60
N GLU A 424 10.63 43.95 -45.52
CA GLU A 424 11.42 45.19 -45.54
C GLU A 424 12.84 44.93 -46.03
N TYR A 425 13.46 43.81 -45.62
CA TYR A 425 14.77 43.40 -46.14
C TYR A 425 14.75 43.12 -47.65
N ILE A 426 13.75 42.38 -48.13
CA ILE A 426 13.65 42.02 -49.55
C ILE A 426 13.37 43.25 -50.41
N GLU A 427 12.51 44.14 -49.94
CA GLU A 427 12.22 45.40 -50.64
C GLU A 427 13.46 46.31 -50.68
N ALA A 428 14.21 46.41 -49.60
CA ALA A 428 15.43 47.22 -49.54
C ALA A 428 16.57 46.66 -50.41
N LYS A 429 16.72 45.33 -50.49
CA LYS A 429 17.85 44.68 -51.18
C LYS A 429 17.55 44.31 -52.64
N TYR A 430 16.33 43.92 -52.95
CA TYR A 430 15.94 43.43 -54.27
C TYR A 430 14.92 44.34 -54.99
N GLY A 431 14.45 45.41 -54.34
CA GLY A 431 13.64 46.45 -54.98
C GLY A 431 12.19 46.05 -55.31
N PHE A 432 11.71 44.89 -54.86
CA PHE A 432 10.34 44.43 -55.08
C PHE A 432 9.68 43.90 -53.81
N LYS A 433 8.33 43.99 -53.77
CA LYS A 433 7.52 43.52 -52.65
C LYS A 433 7.15 42.05 -52.79
N VAL A 434 7.20 41.32 -51.67
CA VAL A 434 6.75 39.92 -51.57
C VAL A 434 5.54 39.78 -50.64
N HIS A 435 4.58 38.94 -51.04
CA HIS A 435 3.37 38.69 -50.26
C HIS A 435 3.66 37.74 -49.08
N THR A 436 2.95 37.90 -47.95
CA THR A 436 3.16 37.06 -46.76
C THR A 436 2.97 35.57 -47.07
N ALA A 437 2.03 35.25 -47.96
CA ALA A 437 1.75 33.89 -48.39
C ALA A 437 2.95 33.21 -49.05
N TYR A 438 3.78 33.94 -49.81
CA TYR A 438 4.98 33.38 -50.44
C TYR A 438 6.08 33.10 -49.42
N ILE A 439 6.21 33.94 -48.40
CA ILE A 439 7.15 33.69 -47.30
C ILE A 439 6.72 32.48 -46.48
N ALA A 440 5.40 32.32 -46.26
CA ALA A 440 4.82 31.17 -45.59
C ALA A 440 5.04 29.86 -46.36
N GLU A 441 4.88 29.90 -47.69
CA GLU A 441 5.10 28.76 -48.58
C GLU A 441 6.57 28.32 -48.57
N VAL A 442 7.51 29.26 -48.77
CA VAL A 442 8.96 28.95 -48.75
C VAL A 442 9.41 28.44 -47.38
N LYS A 443 8.89 29.00 -46.27
CA LYS A 443 9.18 28.48 -44.92
C LYS A 443 8.65 27.05 -44.73
N ARG A 444 7.49 26.73 -45.30
CA ARG A 444 6.89 25.38 -45.23
C ARG A 444 7.72 24.36 -46.01
N ASP A 445 8.20 24.72 -47.20
CA ASP A 445 9.06 23.86 -48.01
C ASP A 445 10.41 23.59 -47.34
N LEU A 446 10.87 24.51 -46.49
CA LEU A 446 12.09 24.39 -45.68
C LEU A 446 11.86 23.71 -44.32
N GLY A 447 10.63 23.27 -44.02
CA GLY A 447 10.30 22.57 -42.78
C GLY A 447 10.29 23.45 -41.52
N LEU A 448 10.19 24.78 -41.66
CA LEU A 448 10.23 25.71 -40.54
C LEU A 448 8.87 25.91 -39.85
N PRO A 449 8.85 26.08 -38.51
CA PRO A 449 7.62 26.30 -37.76
C PRO A 449 7.02 27.70 -38.01
N MET A 450 5.71 27.73 -38.23
CA MET A 450 4.93 28.94 -38.55
C MET A 450 4.30 29.51 -37.28
N TYR A 451 4.96 30.48 -36.63
CA TYR A 451 4.48 31.00 -35.34
C TYR A 451 3.53 32.21 -35.42
N ASP A 452 3.39 32.87 -36.58
CA ASP A 452 2.49 34.03 -36.73
C ASP A 452 1.88 34.09 -38.15
N ALA A 453 0.82 33.33 -38.41
CA ALA A 453 0.00 33.52 -39.61
C ALA A 453 -1.39 34.02 -39.20
N PRO A 454 -1.61 35.34 -39.05
CA PRO A 454 -2.96 35.86 -39.00
C PRO A 454 -3.58 35.59 -40.38
N ASN A 455 -4.65 34.79 -40.39
CA ASN A 455 -5.43 34.35 -41.56
C ASN A 455 -5.09 32.95 -42.08
N ALA A 456 -5.44 31.92 -41.31
CA ALA A 456 -5.94 30.68 -41.89
C ALA A 456 -7.32 30.97 -42.50
N VAL A 457 -7.36 31.37 -43.77
CA VAL A 457 -8.63 31.51 -44.50
C VAL A 457 -8.87 30.18 -45.22
N GLU A 458 -9.90 29.47 -44.77
CA GLU A 458 -10.60 28.46 -45.55
C GLU A 458 -11.13 29.11 -46.84
N GLU A 459 -10.90 28.45 -47.98
CA GLU A 459 -11.35 28.80 -49.34
C GLU A 459 -10.64 29.98 -50.06
N LEU A 460 -9.82 29.63 -51.06
CA LEU A 460 -9.17 30.57 -51.97
C LEU A 460 -10.11 30.92 -53.15
N LYS A 461 -10.53 32.18 -53.25
CA LYS A 461 -11.33 32.70 -54.38
C LYS A 461 -10.56 32.83 -55.71
N GLN A 462 -9.26 32.52 -55.76
CA GLN A 462 -8.45 32.51 -56.99
C GLN A 462 -7.36 31.43 -56.93
N PRO A 463 -6.96 30.83 -58.07
CA PRO A 463 -5.88 29.83 -58.12
C PRO A 463 -4.55 30.42 -57.60
N ARG A 464 -3.85 29.68 -56.74
CA ARG A 464 -2.57 30.11 -56.14
C ARG A 464 -1.52 30.31 -57.22
N LYS A 465 -1.06 31.56 -57.41
CA LYS A 465 0.18 31.83 -58.15
C LYS A 465 1.35 31.50 -57.24
N HIS A 466 2.15 30.50 -57.59
CA HIS A 466 3.39 30.20 -56.87
C HIS A 466 4.40 31.35 -57.02
N PRO A 467 5.28 31.59 -56.04
CA PRO A 467 6.33 32.58 -56.17
C PRO A 467 7.25 32.22 -57.34
N THR A 468 7.68 33.23 -58.10
CA THR A 468 8.71 33.04 -59.13
C THR A 468 10.03 32.60 -58.48
N PRO A 469 10.90 31.86 -59.18
CA PRO A 469 12.17 31.38 -58.62
C PRO A 469 13.02 32.49 -58.00
N GLU A 470 13.02 33.68 -58.61
CA GLU A 470 13.69 34.88 -58.10
C GLU A 470 13.17 35.32 -56.72
N LYS A 471 11.85 35.27 -56.50
CA LYS A 471 11.23 35.61 -55.21
C LYS A 471 11.50 34.54 -54.16
N VAL A 472 11.61 33.27 -54.54
CA VAL A 472 11.97 32.18 -53.63
C VAL A 472 13.39 32.36 -53.10
N GLU A 473 14.36 32.67 -53.97
CA GLU A 473 15.74 32.89 -53.53
C GLU A 473 15.91 34.16 -52.70
N ALA A 474 15.21 35.26 -53.03
CA ALA A 474 15.20 36.45 -52.19
C ALA A 474 14.64 36.18 -50.77
N ILE A 475 13.63 35.31 -50.66
CA ILE A 475 13.07 34.90 -49.36
C ILE A 475 14.06 34.01 -48.59
N LYS A 476 14.73 33.06 -49.24
CA LYS A 476 15.75 32.22 -48.59
C LYS A 476 16.94 33.06 -48.12
N ASP A 477 17.39 34.02 -48.91
CA ASP A 477 18.47 34.94 -48.54
C ASP A 477 18.11 35.76 -47.30
N ALA A 478 16.90 36.31 -47.25
CA ALA A 478 16.41 37.01 -46.06
C ALA A 478 16.34 36.08 -44.82
N LEU A 479 15.92 34.82 -44.98
CA LEU A 479 15.88 33.85 -43.89
C LEU A 479 17.28 33.49 -43.37
N ARG A 480 18.28 33.39 -44.25
CA ARG A 480 19.70 33.19 -43.85
C ARG A 480 20.24 34.44 -43.13
N TYR A 481 19.95 35.63 -43.66
CA TYR A 481 20.38 36.89 -43.06
C TYR A 481 19.89 37.04 -41.60
N PHE A 482 18.65 36.62 -41.36
CA PHE A 482 18.05 36.64 -40.03
C PHE A 482 18.31 35.36 -39.20
N ALA A 483 19.20 34.48 -39.66
CA ALA A 483 19.56 33.22 -38.99
C ALA A 483 18.35 32.33 -38.64
N VAL A 484 17.33 32.32 -39.52
CA VAL A 484 16.12 31.50 -39.39
C VAL A 484 16.29 30.13 -40.09
N ILE A 485 17.16 30.06 -41.11
CA ILE A 485 17.63 28.82 -41.77
C ILE A 485 19.15 28.78 -41.84
#